data_AF-A0A270PM16-F1
#
_entry.id   AF-A0A270PM16-F1
#
_cell.length_a   1.000
_cell.length_b   1.000
_cell.length_c   1.000
_cell.angle_alpha   90.00
_cell.angle_beta   90.00
_cell.angle_gamma   90.00
#
_symmetry.space_group_name_H-M   'P 1'
#
loop_
_entity.id
_entity.type
_entity.pdbx_description
1 polymer ?
#
loop_
_entity_poly.entity_id
_entity_poly.type
_entity_poly.pdbx_seq_one_letter_code
_entity_poly.pdbx_strand_id
1 'polypeptide(L)'
;MTSTSPTDIVRGMNDSDPTSSIPTIHSGNESERTDASENDQVMFEFLSLQDDDIRNHPEKLIALDSTLLSRLDSLVGGIEVDINSPLSADDE
;
A
#
# COMPACT_ATOMS: atom_id res chain seq x y z
N MET A 1 -3.71 -55.77 44.63
CA MET A 1 -4.07 -55.88 43.19
C MET A 1 -4.91 -54.64 42.91
N THR A 2 -4.51 -53.58 42.22
CA THR A 2 -3.61 -53.28 41.09
C THR A 2 -3.00 -51.88 41.37
N SER A 3 -1.69 -51.67 41.52
CA SER A 3 -0.69 -51.40 40.48
C SER A 3 -1.17 -50.53 39.30
N THR A 4 -1.04 -49.20 39.40
CA THR A 4 -0.55 -48.35 38.29
C THR A 4 0.28 -47.19 38.86
N SER A 5 1.37 -46.91 38.13
CA SER A 5 2.59 -46.13 38.39
C SER A 5 2.46 -44.61 38.64
N PRO A 6 3.57 -43.94 39.05
CA PRO A 6 3.60 -42.76 39.90
C PRO A 6 3.78 -41.44 39.13
N THR A 7 3.92 -40.33 39.89
CA THR A 7 4.32 -38.96 39.49
C THR A 7 3.14 -38.14 38.95
N ASP A 8 2.36 -37.40 39.75
CA ASP A 8 2.67 -36.40 40.76
C ASP A 8 3.39 -35.18 40.17
N ILE A 9 2.80 -34.00 40.44
CA ILE A 9 3.42 -32.66 40.38
C ILE A 9 3.81 -32.21 38.94
N VAL A 10 3.17 -31.22 38.31
CA VAL A 10 3.39 -29.80 38.60
C VAL A 10 2.37 -28.98 37.80
N ARG A 11 1.70 -28.10 38.54
CA ARG A 11 1.08 -26.86 38.09
C ARG A 11 2.09 -25.97 37.35
N GLY A 12 1.82 -25.57 36.11
CA GLY A 12 2.53 -24.46 35.49
C GLY A 12 2.30 -24.33 33.99
N MET A 13 1.95 -23.11 33.58
CA MET A 13 1.99 -22.60 32.20
C MET A 13 0.97 -23.21 31.22
N ASN A 14 -0.26 -22.68 31.23
CA ASN A 14 -1.00 -22.59 29.96
C ASN A 14 -0.64 -21.23 29.37
N ASP A 15 0.25 -21.27 28.40
CA ASP A 15 0.87 -20.12 27.78
C ASP A 15 -0.17 -19.16 27.19
N SER A 16 0.02 -17.90 27.48
CA SER A 16 -0.57 -16.79 26.76
C SER A 16 -0.22 -16.94 25.27
N ASP A 17 -1.20 -17.22 24.43
CA ASP A 17 -1.06 -17.17 22.98
C ASP A 17 -1.02 -15.68 22.55
N PRO A 18 0.10 -15.11 22.08
CA PRO A 18 0.19 -13.72 21.66
C PRO A 18 -0.06 -13.61 20.15
N THR A 19 -0.98 -14.43 19.61
CA THR A 19 -1.32 -14.39 18.19
C THR A 19 -2.36 -13.29 17.93
N SER A 20 -1.81 -12.07 17.83
CA SER A 20 -2.19 -11.09 16.83
C SER A 20 -3.66 -10.69 16.79
N SER A 21 -4.02 -9.74 17.66
CA SER A 21 -5.04 -8.76 17.29
C SER A 21 -4.49 -7.96 16.09
N ILE A 22 -4.59 -8.49 14.87
CA ILE A 22 -4.52 -7.66 13.67
C ILE A 22 -5.78 -6.80 13.74
N PRO A 23 -5.70 -5.47 13.91
CA PRO A 23 -6.86 -4.64 13.67
C PRO A 23 -7.25 -4.84 12.21
N THR A 24 -8.43 -5.43 11.97
CA THR A 24 -9.06 -5.38 10.66
C THR A 24 -9.21 -3.92 10.31
N ILE A 25 -8.32 -3.42 9.46
CA ILE A 25 -8.50 -2.15 8.76
C ILE A 25 -9.76 -2.36 7.94
N HIS A 26 -10.90 -1.90 8.44
CA HIS A 26 -12.05 -1.63 7.61
C HIS A 26 -11.59 -0.52 6.68
N SER A 27 -11.11 -0.90 5.50
CA SER A 27 -10.94 -0.02 4.36
C SER A 27 -12.35 0.41 3.94
N GLY A 28 -12.95 1.31 4.73
CA GLY A 28 -14.10 2.09 4.34
C GLY A 28 -13.63 3.18 3.40
N ASN A 29 -13.21 2.80 2.20
CA ASN A 29 -13.27 3.70 1.06
C ASN A 29 -14.73 3.67 0.58
N GLU A 30 -15.59 4.46 1.22
CA GLU A 30 -16.75 4.98 0.50
C GLU A 30 -16.21 5.98 -0.54
N SER A 31 -15.58 5.46 -1.60
CA SER A 31 -15.54 6.16 -2.87
C SER A 31 -16.98 6.16 -3.34
N GLU A 32 -17.61 7.32 -3.24
CA GLU A 32 -18.75 7.66 -4.08
C GLU A 32 -18.37 7.25 -5.51
N ARG A 33 -18.92 6.12 -5.97
CA ARG A 33 -18.69 5.62 -7.32
C ARG A 33 -19.34 6.59 -8.29
N THR A 34 -18.61 7.61 -8.70
CA THR A 34 -18.85 8.30 -9.96
C THR A 34 -18.57 7.31 -11.07
N ASP A 35 -19.51 7.17 -12.02
CA ASP A 35 -19.56 6.13 -13.06
C ASP A 35 -18.17 5.75 -13.64
N ALA A 36 -17.59 4.72 -13.04
CA ALA A 36 -16.28 4.14 -13.32
C ALA A 36 -16.32 3.19 -14.54
N SER A 37 -16.95 3.61 -15.65
CA SER A 37 -17.26 2.66 -16.74
C SER A 37 -16.30 2.72 -17.93
N GLU A 38 -15.60 3.84 -18.17
CA GLU A 38 -14.75 4.00 -19.36
C GLU A 38 -13.42 4.71 -19.06
N ASN A 39 -13.41 5.72 -18.20
CA ASN A 39 -12.17 6.38 -17.75
C ASN A 39 -11.23 5.41 -17.00
N ASP A 40 -11.81 4.50 -16.22
CA ASP A 40 -11.07 3.48 -15.49
C ASP A 40 -10.46 2.42 -16.43
N GLN A 41 -11.06 2.20 -17.61
CA GLN A 41 -10.52 1.29 -18.61
C GLN A 41 -9.27 1.88 -19.28
N VAL A 42 -9.30 3.15 -19.66
CA VAL A 42 -8.13 3.84 -20.23
C VAL A 42 -6.99 3.92 -19.20
N MET A 43 -7.32 4.21 -17.94
CA MET A 43 -6.37 4.18 -16.85
C MET A 43 -5.75 2.78 -16.66
N PHE A 44 -6.58 1.73 -16.72
CA PHE A 44 -6.10 0.36 -16.61
C PHE A 44 -5.17 -0.04 -17.76
N GLU A 45 -5.48 0.35 -18.99
CA GLU A 45 -4.62 0.10 -20.16
C GLU A 45 -3.28 0.84 -20.04
N PHE A 46 -3.30 2.08 -19.57
CA PHE A 46 -2.09 2.84 -19.30
C PHE A 46 -1.21 2.20 -18.22
N LEU A 47 -1.81 1.74 -17.12
CA LEU A 47 -1.08 1.05 -16.05
C LEU A 47 -0.54 -0.31 -16.52
N SER A 48 -1.26 -1.02 -17.40
CA SER A 48 -0.79 -2.28 -17.99
C SER A 48 0.45 -2.06 -18.85
N LEU A 49 0.50 -0.98 -19.63
CA LEU A 49 1.70 -0.60 -20.40
C LEU A 49 2.91 -0.36 -19.49
N GLN A 50 2.73 0.37 -18.39
CA GLN A 50 3.82 0.59 -17.43
C GLN A 50 4.28 -0.71 -16.77
N ASP A 51 3.34 -1.56 -16.39
CA ASP A 51 3.61 -2.83 -15.74
C ASP A 51 4.42 -3.76 -16.65
N ASP A 52 4.06 -3.84 -17.93
CA ASP A 52 4.81 -4.58 -18.93
C ASP A 52 6.22 -3.99 -19.18
N ASP A 53 6.35 -2.66 -19.28
CA ASP A 53 7.66 -2.02 -19.45
C ASP A 53 8.59 -2.29 -18.26
N ILE A 54 8.06 -2.19 -17.03
CA ILE A 54 8.79 -2.47 -15.79
C ILE A 54 9.22 -3.94 -15.72
N ARG A 55 8.34 -4.88 -16.09
CA ARG A 55 8.67 -6.31 -16.10
C ARG A 55 9.72 -6.67 -17.13
N ASN A 56 9.69 -6.02 -18.29
CA ASN A 56 10.65 -6.27 -19.36
C ASN A 56 12.00 -5.59 -19.13
N HIS A 57 12.03 -4.51 -18.33
CA HIS A 57 13.22 -3.70 -18.09
C HIS A 57 13.47 -3.34 -16.62
N PRO A 58 13.53 -4.32 -15.69
CA PRO A 58 13.74 -4.05 -14.27
C PRO A 58 15.10 -3.38 -14.00
N GLU A 59 16.10 -3.58 -14.87
CA GLU A 59 17.42 -2.96 -14.79
C GLU A 59 17.41 -1.44 -14.95
N LYS A 60 16.33 -0.86 -15.53
CA LYS A 60 16.18 0.58 -15.69
C LYS A 60 15.60 1.26 -14.46
N LEU A 61 15.12 0.50 -13.48
CA LEU A 61 14.63 1.05 -12.22
C LEU A 61 15.80 1.59 -11.40
N ILE A 62 15.80 2.90 -11.20
CA ILE A 62 16.77 3.59 -10.36
C ILE A 62 16.11 3.86 -9.02
N ALA A 63 16.74 3.41 -7.93
CA ALA A 63 16.28 3.72 -6.60
C ALA A 63 16.33 5.24 -6.38
N LEU A 64 15.21 5.82 -5.95
CA LEU A 64 15.16 7.23 -5.59
C LEU A 64 15.93 7.41 -4.28
N ASP A 65 16.95 8.25 -4.30
CA ASP A 65 17.71 8.61 -3.10
C ASP A 65 17.20 9.91 -2.47
N SER A 66 17.61 10.15 -1.22
CA SER A 66 17.26 11.36 -0.47
C SER A 66 17.81 12.65 -1.11
N THR A 67 18.85 12.55 -1.92
CA THR A 67 19.44 13.69 -2.63
C THR A 67 18.51 14.15 -3.76
N LEU A 68 17.96 13.21 -4.54
CA LEU A 68 16.98 13.50 -5.58
C LEU A 68 15.70 14.09 -4.98
N LEU A 69 15.20 13.52 -3.88
CA LEU A 69 14.08 14.07 -3.13
C LEU A 69 14.33 15.52 -2.68
N SER A 70 15.50 15.80 -2.11
CA SER A 70 15.86 17.16 -1.69
C SER A 70 15.96 18.14 -2.85
N ARG A 71 16.44 17.67 -4.01
CA ARG A 71 16.51 18.49 -5.23
C ARG A 71 15.13 18.78 -5.82
N LEU A 72 14.23 17.79 -5.80
CA LEU A 72 12.85 17.96 -6.25
C LEU A 72 12.12 18.94 -5.33
N ASP A 73 12.21 18.76 -4.01
CA ASP A 73 11.61 19.68 -3.04
C ASP A 73 12.14 21.11 -3.21
N SER A 74 13.46 21.28 -3.35
CA SER A 74 14.05 22.59 -3.62
C SER A 74 13.60 23.22 -4.94
N LEU A 75 13.21 22.41 -5.94
CA LEU A 75 12.85 22.89 -7.27
C LEU A 75 11.35 23.18 -7.41
N VAL A 76 10.50 22.33 -6.85
CA VAL A 76 9.04 22.37 -7.04
C VAL A 76 8.23 22.40 -5.74
N GLY A 77 8.85 22.19 -4.58
CA GLY A 77 8.14 22.08 -3.28
C GLY A 77 7.46 23.37 -2.82
N GLY A 78 7.88 24.52 -3.35
CA GLY A 78 7.21 25.81 -3.10
C GLY A 78 6.06 26.14 -4.06
N ILE A 79 5.76 25.26 -5.03
CA ILE A 79 4.71 25.48 -6.03
C ILE A 79 3.42 24.83 -5.54
N GLU A 80 2.43 25.64 -5.23
CA GLU A 80 1.08 25.17 -4.91
C GLU A 80 0.30 24.99 -6.21
N VAL A 81 -0.05 23.75 -6.53
CA VAL A 81 -0.84 23.38 -7.72
C VAL A 81 -2.15 22.76 -7.25
N ASP A 82 -3.27 23.41 -7.57
CA ASP A 82 -4.59 22.80 -7.38
C ASP A 82 -4.96 21.98 -8.61
N ILE A 83 -4.75 20.67 -8.53
CA ILE A 83 -5.09 19.69 -9.58
C ILE A 83 -6.60 19.55 -9.81
N ASN A 84 -7.43 20.11 -8.92
CA ASN A 84 -8.89 20.08 -9.03
C ASN A 84 -9.44 21.40 -9.57
N SER A 85 -8.60 22.42 -9.71
CA SER A 85 -9.01 23.66 -10.36
C SER A 85 -9.26 23.40 -11.85
N PRO A 86 -10.31 23.99 -12.44
CA PRO A 86 -10.45 24.04 -13.89
C PRO A 86 -9.18 24.60 -14.52
N LEU A 87 -8.83 24.09 -15.70
CA LEU A 87 -7.78 24.68 -16.52
C LEU A 87 -8.13 26.14 -16.84
N SER A 88 -7.11 26.99 -16.94
CA SER A 88 -7.30 28.34 -17.43
C SER A 88 -7.80 28.30 -18.87
N ALA A 89 -8.60 29.28 -19.28
CA ALA A 89 -9.08 29.39 -20.66
C ALA A 89 -7.96 29.61 -21.70
N ASP A 90 -6.73 29.87 -21.24
CA ASP A 90 -5.52 30.00 -22.07
C ASP A 90 -4.75 28.66 -22.24
N ASP A 91 -5.10 27.65 -21.43
CA ASP A 91 -4.46 26.31 -21.42
C ASP A 91 -5.37 25.21 -22.02
N GLU A 92 -6.51 25.59 -22.63
CA GLU A 92 -7.40 24.71 -23.42
C GLU A 92 -6.99 24.58 -24.91
#